data_AF-A0A2N5A6G4-F1
#
_entry.id   AF-A0A2N5A6G4-F1
#
_cell.length_a   1.000
_cell.length_b   1.000
_cell.length_c   1.000
_cell.angle_alpha   90.00
_cell.angle_beta   90.00
_cell.angle_gamma   90.00
#
_symmetry.space_group_name_H-M   'P 1'
#
loop_
_entity.id
_entity.type
_entity.pdbx_description
1 polymer ?
#
loop_
_entity_poly.entity_id
_entity_poly.type
_entity_poly.pdbx_seq_one_letter_code
_entity_poly.pdbx_strand_id
1 'polypeptide(L)'
;VCNFLGCELKDDPIYQERLAKGEVRLRGSQVFELKPHAKRSVLLFLIGIVAVMFYATAISDTVGLIKNPVLPRNEAIVVFMLTIATLISITCKIDTGEVLNASTFKSGMSACVCVLGVAWLGDTFVKAHISDIQAVAGDLLHNYPWLLAVVLFFAATLLYSQAATTKALMPAALLLGVSPLTAIASFAAVSALFVLPTYPTLLAAVEMDDTGSTRIGKYVFNHAFLIPGVIAITLCVILGFIFGGIML
;
A
#
# COMPACT_ATOMS: atom_id res chain seq x y z
N VAL A 1 16.77 3.95 -13.13
CA VAL A 1 15.81 3.08 -13.86
C VAL A 1 14.45 3.75 -13.99
N CYS A 2 13.76 4.09 -12.90
CA CYS A 2 12.39 4.62 -12.96
C CYS A 2 12.20 5.86 -13.86
N ASN A 3 13.12 6.83 -13.80
CA ASN A 3 13.06 8.05 -14.64
C ASN A 3 13.29 7.81 -16.13
N PHE A 4 13.72 6.60 -16.52
CA PHE A 4 13.98 6.21 -17.91
C PHE A 4 12.96 5.16 -18.41
N LEU A 5 11.92 4.86 -17.62
CA LEU A 5 10.84 3.97 -18.04
C LEU A 5 9.77 4.79 -18.77
N GLY A 6 9.55 4.46 -20.03
CA GLY A 6 8.59 5.18 -20.89
C GLY A 6 9.25 6.30 -21.70
N CYS A 7 8.43 7.17 -22.29
CA CYS A 7 8.86 8.37 -22.97
C CYS A 7 8.90 9.56 -21.99
N GLU A 8 9.58 10.64 -22.37
CA GLU A 8 9.48 11.88 -21.59
C GLU A 8 8.03 12.38 -21.62
N LEU A 9 7.61 13.06 -20.55
CA LEU A 9 6.22 13.50 -20.41
C LEU A 9 5.78 14.39 -21.59
N LYS A 10 6.68 15.23 -22.09
CA LYS A 10 6.44 16.09 -23.27
C LYS A 10 6.17 15.30 -24.55
N ASP A 11 6.61 14.05 -24.62
CA ASP A 11 6.47 13.17 -25.78
C ASP A 11 5.37 12.11 -25.57
N ASP A 12 4.75 12.02 -24.38
CA ASP A 12 3.65 11.08 -24.13
C ASP A 12 2.35 11.57 -24.83
N PRO A 13 1.81 10.80 -25.79
CA PRO A 13 0.61 11.21 -26.53
C PRO A 13 -0.62 11.36 -25.63
N ILE A 14 -0.75 10.55 -24.58
CA ILE A 14 -1.86 10.64 -23.62
C ILE A 14 -1.74 11.93 -22.81
N TYR A 15 -0.53 12.26 -22.37
CA TYR A 15 -0.29 13.52 -21.68
C TYR A 15 -0.64 14.72 -22.58
N GLN A 16 -0.16 14.72 -23.83
CA GLN A 16 -0.43 15.80 -24.78
C GLN A 16 -1.92 15.94 -25.09
N GLU A 17 -2.65 14.83 -25.24
CA GLU A 17 -4.10 14.83 -25.43
C GLU A 17 -4.83 15.43 -24.22
N ARG A 18 -4.48 15.00 -23.00
CA ARG A 18 -5.07 15.54 -21.76
C ARG A 18 -4.72 17.00 -21.54
N LEU A 19 -3.49 17.40 -21.88
CA LEU A 19 -3.04 18.79 -21.82
C LEU A 19 -3.84 19.66 -22.80
N ALA A 20 -4.04 19.19 -24.04
CA ALA A 20 -4.86 19.87 -25.05
C ALA A 20 -6.33 20.00 -24.63
N LYS A 21 -6.85 19.02 -23.87
CA LYS A 21 -8.21 19.05 -23.28
C LYS A 21 -8.31 19.90 -22.01
N GLY A 22 -7.20 20.41 -21.47
CA GLY A 22 -7.17 21.16 -20.21
C GLY A 22 -7.41 20.30 -18.96
N GLU A 23 -7.21 18.99 -19.06
CA GLU A 23 -7.42 18.03 -17.96
C GLU A 23 -6.21 17.96 -17.01
N VAL A 24 -5.04 18.42 -17.46
CA VAL A 24 -3.80 18.47 -16.68
C VAL A 24 -3.69 19.81 -15.95
N ARG A 25 -3.45 19.79 -14.64
CA ARG A 25 -3.17 20.98 -13.86
C ARG A 25 -1.67 21.24 -13.80
N LEU A 26 -1.18 22.13 -14.64
CA LEU A 26 0.17 22.66 -14.50
C LEU A 26 0.25 23.48 -13.20
N ARG A 27 0.95 22.96 -12.20
CA ARG A 27 1.39 23.77 -11.05
C ARG A 27 2.39 24.79 -11.58
N GLY A 28 1.90 25.96 -11.96
CA GLY A 28 2.76 27.12 -12.21
C GLY A 28 3.55 27.48 -10.95
N SER A 29 4.44 28.48 -11.06
CA SER A 29 5.16 29.06 -9.92
C SER A 29 4.23 29.85 -8.99
N GLN A 30 3.13 29.25 -8.56
CA GLN A 30 2.21 29.86 -7.62
C GLN A 30 2.89 29.95 -6.28
N VAL A 31 3.05 31.19 -5.80
CA VAL A 31 3.38 31.47 -4.41
C VAL A 31 2.30 30.80 -3.56
N PHE A 32 2.69 29.77 -2.83
CA PHE A 32 1.77 29.01 -1.99
C PHE A 32 1.28 29.91 -0.85
N GLU A 33 0.05 30.43 -0.99
CA GLU A 33 -0.60 31.18 0.08
C GLU A 33 -1.25 30.21 1.07
N LEU A 34 -0.78 30.27 2.31
CA LEU A 34 -1.27 29.40 3.37
C LEU A 34 -2.70 29.82 3.76
N LYS A 35 -3.69 28.96 3.50
CA LYS A 35 -5.07 29.20 3.91
C LYS A 35 -5.16 29.40 5.44
N PRO A 36 -6.09 30.24 5.92
CA PRO A 36 -6.40 30.32 7.34
C PRO A 36 -6.66 28.93 7.92
N HIS A 37 -6.18 28.67 9.14
CA HIS A 37 -6.33 27.40 9.86
C HIS A 37 -5.59 26.18 9.27
N ALA A 38 -4.81 26.32 8.18
CA ALA A 38 -4.05 25.18 7.62
C ALA A 38 -3.08 24.54 8.63
N LYS A 39 -2.41 25.33 9.48
CA LYS A 39 -1.55 24.78 10.55
C LYS A 39 -2.37 24.01 11.61
N ARG A 40 -3.58 24.47 11.89
CA ARG A 40 -4.49 23.85 12.87
C ARG A 40 -5.02 22.52 12.34
N SER A 41 -5.39 22.44 11.07
CA SER A 41 -5.86 21.19 10.47
C SER A 41 -4.76 20.12 10.50
N VAL A 42 -3.52 20.50 10.15
CA VAL A 42 -2.36 19.59 10.23
C VAL A 42 -2.10 19.15 11.67
N LEU A 43 -2.15 20.07 12.65
CA LEU A 43 -1.96 19.72 14.05
C LEU A 43 -3.02 18.72 14.54
N LEU A 44 -4.29 18.94 14.22
CA LEU A 44 -5.37 18.01 14.56
C LEU A 44 -5.17 16.64 13.91
N PHE A 45 -4.74 16.62 12.65
CA PHE A 45 -4.41 15.37 11.96
C PHE A 45 -3.27 14.61 12.64
N LEU A 46 -2.19 15.30 13.02
CA LEU A 46 -1.06 14.70 13.74
C LEU A 46 -1.48 14.16 15.12
N ILE A 47 -2.31 14.90 15.87
CA ILE A 47 -2.90 14.42 17.13
C ILE A 47 -3.70 13.13 16.89
N GLY A 48 -4.46 13.08 15.80
CA GLY A 48 -5.19 11.89 15.37
C GLY A 48 -4.29 10.68 15.16
N ILE A 49 -3.18 10.85 14.42
CA ILE A 49 -2.19 9.78 14.18
C ILE A 49 -1.62 9.28 15.51
N VAL A 50 -1.21 10.18 16.39
CA VAL A 50 -0.65 9.81 17.70
C VAL A 50 -1.67 9.06 18.54
N ALA A 51 -2.94 9.51 18.57
CA ALA A 51 -4.01 8.84 19.30
C ALA A 51 -4.27 7.43 18.77
N VAL A 52 -4.31 7.25 17.44
CA VAL A 52 -4.46 5.94 16.81
C VAL A 52 -3.28 5.03 17.14
N MET A 53 -2.05 5.52 17.04
CA MET A 53 -0.84 4.74 17.34
C MET A 53 -0.79 4.32 18.80
N PHE A 54 -1.13 5.23 19.72
CA PHE A 54 -1.20 4.91 21.14
C PHE A 54 -2.26 3.84 21.41
N TYR A 55 -3.47 3.99 20.87
CA TYR A 55 -4.53 3.00 21.06
C TYR A 55 -4.16 1.64 20.47
N ALA A 56 -3.70 1.60 19.21
CA ALA A 56 -3.31 0.37 18.52
C ALA A 56 -2.17 -0.37 19.25
N THR A 57 -1.27 0.37 19.88
CA THR A 57 -0.20 -0.18 20.72
C THR A 57 -0.76 -0.71 22.04
N ALA A 58 -1.62 0.06 22.72
CA ALA A 58 -2.20 -0.34 24.00
C ALA A 58 -3.04 -1.62 23.92
N ILE A 59 -3.72 -1.87 22.80
CA ILE A 59 -4.51 -3.08 22.57
C ILE A 59 -3.71 -4.24 21.94
N SER A 60 -2.43 -4.05 21.62
CA SER A 60 -1.63 -5.08 20.96
C SER A 60 -1.26 -6.22 21.93
N ASP A 61 -1.16 -7.45 21.44
CA ASP A 61 -0.82 -8.62 22.26
C ASP A 61 0.57 -8.51 22.91
N THR A 62 1.50 -7.80 22.27
CA THR A 62 2.86 -7.57 22.77
C THR A 62 2.91 -6.63 23.97
N VAL A 63 2.04 -5.62 24.02
CA VAL A 63 2.03 -4.59 25.07
C VAL A 63 0.94 -4.85 26.09
N GLY A 64 -0.24 -5.31 25.65
CA GLY A 64 -1.28 -5.88 26.50
C GLY A 64 -1.87 -4.95 27.55
N LEU A 65 -1.77 -3.62 27.38
CA LEU A 65 -2.28 -2.63 28.34
C LEU A 65 -3.81 -2.69 28.46
N ILE A 66 -4.50 -3.00 27.35
CA ILE A 66 -5.95 -3.19 27.31
C ILE A 66 -6.23 -4.59 26.78
N LYS A 67 -6.60 -5.52 27.68
CA LYS A 67 -6.80 -6.94 27.33
C LYS A 67 -8.11 -7.22 26.60
N ASN A 68 -9.17 -6.48 26.93
CA ASN A 68 -10.50 -6.64 26.34
C ASN A 68 -10.97 -5.30 25.77
N PRO A 69 -10.43 -4.87 24.62
CA PRO A 69 -10.80 -3.60 24.02
C PRO A 69 -12.24 -3.65 23.50
N VAL A 70 -13.01 -2.60 23.78
CA VAL A 70 -14.39 -2.44 23.28
C VAL A 70 -14.42 -2.30 21.76
N LEU A 71 -13.41 -1.64 21.18
CA LEU A 71 -13.25 -1.49 19.75
C LEU A 71 -12.02 -2.26 19.28
N PRO A 72 -12.15 -3.17 18.31
CA PRO A 72 -10.98 -3.71 17.65
C PRO A 72 -10.22 -2.62 16.88
N ARG A 73 -8.97 -2.91 16.52
CA ARG A 73 -8.03 -1.93 15.95
C ARG A 73 -8.62 -1.17 14.77
N ASN A 74 -9.28 -1.87 13.85
CA ASN A 74 -9.74 -1.30 12.58
C ASN A 74 -10.87 -0.29 12.81
N GLU A 75 -11.84 -0.65 13.63
CA GLU A 75 -12.97 0.17 14.00
C GLU A 75 -12.50 1.40 14.80
N ALA A 76 -11.53 1.22 15.69
CA ALA A 76 -10.92 2.33 16.41
C ALA A 76 -10.25 3.34 15.48
N ILE A 77 -9.49 2.90 14.48
CA ILE A 77 -8.89 3.78 13.47
C ILE A 77 -9.97 4.63 12.79
N VAL A 78 -11.07 4.01 12.36
CA VAL A 78 -12.19 4.71 11.69
C VAL A 78 -12.81 5.74 12.63
N VAL A 79 -13.10 5.38 13.88
CA VAL A 79 -13.69 6.29 14.88
C VAL A 79 -12.77 7.49 15.14
N PHE A 80 -11.48 7.27 15.36
CA PHE A 80 -10.52 8.35 15.57
C PHE A 80 -10.42 9.26 14.35
N MET A 81 -10.29 8.70 13.14
CA MET A 81 -10.15 9.48 11.91
C MET A 81 -11.40 10.30 11.61
N LEU A 82 -12.60 9.75 11.79
CA LEU A 82 -13.87 10.48 11.63
C LEU A 82 -14.04 11.58 12.69
N THR A 83 -13.61 11.32 13.93
CA THR A 83 -13.64 12.33 15.00
C THR A 83 -12.71 13.50 14.66
N ILE A 84 -11.49 13.22 14.21
CA ILE A 84 -10.54 14.24 13.79
C ILE A 84 -11.03 15.01 12.56
N ALA A 85 -11.61 14.31 11.57
CA ALA A 85 -12.22 14.96 10.41
C ALA A 85 -13.37 15.91 10.82
N THR A 86 -14.18 15.51 11.81
CA THR A 86 -15.25 16.34 12.39
C THR A 86 -14.67 17.57 13.09
N LEU A 87 -13.64 17.39 13.92
CA LEU A 87 -12.95 18.49 14.59
C LEU A 87 -12.32 19.46 13.59
N ILE A 88 -11.66 18.96 12.54
CA ILE A 88 -11.10 19.79 11.47
C ILE A 88 -12.23 20.57 10.79
N SER A 89 -13.34 19.92 10.44
CA SER A 89 -14.45 20.55 9.75
C SER A 89 -15.05 21.72 10.54
N ILE A 90 -15.33 21.50 11.83
CA ILE A 90 -15.92 22.53 12.71
C ILE A 90 -14.91 23.63 13.01
N THR A 91 -13.68 23.27 13.35
CA THR A 91 -12.73 24.23 13.94
C THR A 91 -11.88 24.99 12.92
N CYS A 92 -11.74 24.45 11.71
CA CYS A 92 -11.08 25.11 10.59
C CYS A 92 -12.10 25.75 9.63
N LYS A 93 -13.41 25.62 9.91
CA LYS A 93 -14.52 26.22 9.15
C LYS A 93 -14.44 25.90 7.66
N ILE A 94 -14.18 24.64 7.33
CA ILE A 94 -14.11 24.22 5.92
C ILE A 94 -15.52 24.17 5.33
N ASP A 95 -15.65 24.48 4.06
CA ASP A 95 -16.85 24.16 3.30
C ASP A 95 -16.90 22.64 3.07
N THR A 96 -17.81 21.97 3.77
CA THR A 96 -17.96 20.51 3.68
C THR A 96 -18.53 20.06 2.35
N GLY A 97 -19.24 20.92 1.62
CA GLY A 97 -19.71 20.62 0.26
C GLY A 97 -18.55 20.46 -0.73
N GLU A 98 -17.50 21.28 -0.55
CA GLU A 98 -16.30 21.22 -1.38
C GLU A 98 -15.43 19.98 -1.14
N VAL A 99 -15.61 19.29 -0.01
CA VAL A 99 -14.88 18.04 0.28
C VAL A 99 -15.20 16.97 -0.76
N LEU A 100 -16.45 16.87 -1.20
CA LEU A 100 -16.87 15.92 -2.25
C LEU A 100 -16.29 16.28 -3.63
N ASN A 101 -15.97 17.56 -3.84
CA ASN A 101 -15.38 18.07 -5.07
C ASN A 101 -13.86 17.95 -5.11
N ALA A 102 -13.22 17.74 -3.95
CA ALA A 102 -11.78 17.55 -3.86
C ALA A 102 -11.32 16.33 -4.67
N SER A 103 -10.23 16.49 -5.42
CA SER A 103 -9.66 15.40 -6.23
C SER A 103 -9.34 14.17 -5.38
N THR A 104 -8.77 14.37 -4.19
CA THR A 104 -8.47 13.29 -3.25
C THR A 104 -9.70 12.49 -2.86
N PHE A 105 -10.85 13.14 -2.65
CA PHE A 105 -12.09 12.45 -2.29
C PHE A 105 -12.65 11.67 -3.49
N LYS A 106 -12.69 12.29 -4.69
CA LYS A 106 -13.15 11.62 -5.91
C LYS A 106 -12.30 10.41 -6.27
N SER A 107 -10.98 10.56 -6.30
CA SER A 107 -10.05 9.43 -6.53
C SER A 107 -10.18 8.37 -5.43
N GLY A 108 -10.39 8.78 -4.18
CA GLY A 108 -10.64 7.87 -3.06
C GLY A 108 -11.92 7.05 -3.25
N MET A 109 -13.03 7.68 -3.66
CA MET A 109 -14.29 7.01 -3.92
C MET A 109 -14.22 6.05 -5.12
N SER A 110 -13.53 6.46 -6.20
CA SER A 110 -13.23 5.60 -7.35
C SER A 110 -12.45 4.34 -6.90
N ALA A 111 -11.37 4.53 -6.15
CA ALA A 111 -10.59 3.43 -5.58
C ALA A 111 -11.42 2.54 -4.65
N CYS A 112 -12.31 3.10 -3.81
CA CYS A 112 -13.21 2.32 -2.96
C CYS A 112 -14.11 1.37 -3.78
N VAL A 113 -14.67 1.83 -4.90
CA VAL A 113 -15.49 0.98 -5.79
C VAL A 113 -14.64 -0.15 -6.37
N CYS A 114 -13.42 0.13 -6.82
CA CYS A 114 -12.52 -0.90 -7.31
C CYS A 114 -12.12 -1.92 -6.24
N VAL A 115 -11.95 -1.48 -4.99
CA VAL A 115 -11.67 -2.37 -3.85
C VAL A 115 -12.86 -3.27 -3.54
N LEU A 116 -14.07 -2.71 -3.50
CA LEU A 116 -15.28 -3.49 -3.27
C LEU A 116 -15.62 -4.43 -4.44
N GLY A 117 -15.21 -4.10 -5.67
CA GLY A 117 -15.42 -4.96 -6.84
C GLY A 117 -14.28 -5.97 -7.04
N VAL A 118 -13.20 -5.51 -7.68
CA VAL A 118 -12.14 -6.37 -8.21
C VAL A 118 -11.28 -6.95 -7.09
N ALA A 119 -10.94 -6.15 -6.08
CA ALA A 119 -10.12 -6.66 -4.97
C ALA A 119 -10.88 -7.67 -4.11
N TRP A 120 -12.18 -7.45 -3.86
CA TRP A 120 -13.00 -8.42 -3.12
C TRP A 120 -13.16 -9.75 -3.87
N LEU A 121 -13.34 -9.71 -5.20
CA LEU A 121 -13.37 -10.93 -6.02
C LEU A 121 -12.04 -11.70 -5.92
N GLY A 122 -10.90 -10.99 -6.04
CA GLY A 122 -9.57 -11.58 -5.89
C GLY A 122 -9.35 -12.20 -4.52
N ASP A 123 -9.71 -11.48 -3.45
CA ASP A 123 -9.61 -11.96 -2.06
C ASP A 123 -10.50 -13.18 -1.81
N THR A 124 -11.71 -13.21 -2.36
CA THR A 124 -12.61 -14.38 -2.25
C THR A 124 -12.03 -15.60 -2.95
N PHE A 125 -11.49 -15.45 -4.16
CA PHE A 125 -10.81 -16.52 -4.89
C PHE A 125 -9.61 -17.06 -4.12
N VAL A 126 -8.76 -16.18 -3.61
CA VAL A 126 -7.55 -16.57 -2.86
C VAL A 126 -7.91 -17.26 -1.55
N LYS A 127 -8.92 -16.77 -0.83
CA LYS A 127 -9.41 -17.41 0.40
C LYS A 127 -9.94 -18.82 0.15
N ALA A 128 -10.62 -19.04 -0.98
CA ALA A 128 -11.10 -20.37 -1.36
C ALA A 128 -9.97 -21.37 -1.61
N HIS A 129 -8.80 -20.89 -2.08
CA HIS A 129 -7.64 -21.71 -2.43
C HIS A 129 -6.45 -21.55 -1.48
N ILE A 130 -6.66 -20.96 -0.29
CA ILE A 130 -5.54 -20.61 0.60
C ILE A 130 -4.74 -21.84 1.05
N SER A 131 -5.43 -22.96 1.30
CA SER A 131 -4.80 -24.22 1.68
C SER A 131 -3.91 -24.77 0.57
N ASP A 132 -4.37 -24.69 -0.69
CA ASP A 132 -3.61 -25.16 -1.85
C ASP A 132 -2.37 -24.28 -2.08
N ILE A 133 -2.54 -22.95 -1.97
CA ILE A 133 -1.44 -21.98 -2.09
C ILE A 133 -0.38 -22.25 -1.02
N GLN A 134 -0.80 -22.50 0.23
CA GLN A 134 0.11 -22.81 1.33
C GLN A 134 0.80 -24.16 1.15
N ALA A 135 0.10 -25.17 0.65
CA ALA A 135 0.69 -26.49 0.37
C ALA A 135 1.78 -26.40 -0.70
N VAL A 136 1.47 -25.77 -1.85
CA VAL A 136 2.45 -25.58 -2.95
C VAL A 136 3.64 -24.74 -2.51
N ALA A 137 3.39 -23.65 -1.76
CA ALA A 137 4.45 -22.83 -1.19
C ALA A 137 5.32 -23.64 -0.22
N GLY A 138 4.72 -24.45 0.65
CA GLY A 138 5.41 -25.32 1.60
C GLY A 138 6.27 -26.37 0.90
N ASP A 139 5.74 -27.06 -0.11
CA ASP A 139 6.48 -28.05 -0.90
C ASP A 139 7.67 -27.43 -1.63
N LEU A 140 7.49 -26.23 -2.18
CA LEU A 140 8.57 -25.51 -2.85
C LEU A 140 9.67 -25.11 -1.86
N LEU A 141 9.30 -24.68 -0.65
CA LEU A 141 10.26 -24.34 0.40
C LEU A 141 10.96 -25.57 0.99
N HIS A 142 10.27 -26.70 1.09
CA HIS A 142 10.86 -27.96 1.55
C HIS A 142 11.95 -28.43 0.58
N ASN A 143 11.68 -28.37 -0.72
CA ASN A 143 12.61 -28.82 -1.76
C ASN A 143 13.69 -27.78 -2.09
N TYR A 144 13.36 -26.49 -1.99
CA TYR A 144 14.24 -25.37 -2.36
C TYR A 144 14.15 -24.22 -1.33
N PRO A 145 14.72 -24.38 -0.12
CA PRO A 145 14.62 -23.36 0.95
C PRO A 145 15.16 -21.96 0.56
N TRP A 146 16.09 -21.90 -0.41
CA TRP A 146 16.67 -20.66 -0.93
C TRP A 146 15.70 -19.83 -1.79
N LEU A 147 14.56 -20.41 -2.20
CA LEU A 147 13.50 -19.70 -2.93
C LEU A 147 12.56 -18.90 -2.03
N LEU A 148 12.85 -18.75 -0.72
CA LEU A 148 11.95 -18.08 0.21
C LEU A 148 11.46 -16.71 -0.27
N ALA A 149 12.36 -15.84 -0.74
CA ALA A 149 11.97 -14.54 -1.27
C ALA A 149 11.01 -14.64 -2.46
N VAL A 150 11.22 -15.61 -3.35
CA VAL A 150 10.35 -15.82 -4.53
C VAL A 150 8.98 -16.34 -4.09
N VAL A 151 8.94 -17.30 -3.17
CA VAL A 151 7.69 -17.83 -2.61
C VAL A 151 6.91 -16.72 -1.90
N LEU A 152 7.57 -15.93 -1.05
CA LEU A 152 6.94 -14.80 -0.36
C LEU A 152 6.44 -13.72 -1.32
N PHE A 153 7.16 -13.46 -2.42
CA PHE A 153 6.75 -12.53 -3.46
C PHE A 153 5.41 -12.95 -4.08
N PHE A 154 5.33 -14.17 -4.61
CA PHE A 154 4.09 -14.66 -5.24
C PHE A 154 2.97 -14.88 -4.23
N ALA A 155 3.28 -15.38 -3.05
CA ALA A 155 2.30 -15.54 -1.99
C ALA A 155 1.72 -14.19 -1.57
N ALA A 156 2.53 -13.14 -1.43
CA ALA A 156 2.02 -11.81 -1.12
C ALA A 156 1.16 -11.21 -2.22
N THR A 157 1.51 -11.46 -3.48
CA THR A 157 0.66 -11.09 -4.63
C THR A 157 -0.72 -11.74 -4.53
N LEU A 158 -0.80 -13.00 -4.10
CA LEU A 158 -2.06 -13.74 -3.95
C LEU A 158 -2.81 -13.36 -2.67
N LEU A 159 -2.18 -13.54 -1.50
CA LEU A 159 -2.78 -13.28 -0.17
C LEU A 159 -3.06 -11.80 0.10
N TYR A 160 -2.52 -10.91 -0.71
CA TYR A 160 -2.86 -9.49 -0.70
C TYR A 160 -2.64 -8.78 0.65
N SER A 161 -1.74 -9.34 1.47
CA SER A 161 -1.44 -8.82 2.79
C SER A 161 -0.04 -9.25 3.21
N GLN A 162 0.80 -8.26 3.52
CA GLN A 162 2.13 -8.49 4.08
C GLN A 162 2.05 -9.32 5.37
N ALA A 163 1.13 -8.95 6.26
CA ALA A 163 0.95 -9.60 7.54
C ALA A 163 0.39 -11.02 7.40
N ALA A 164 -0.63 -11.23 6.54
CA ALA A 164 -1.20 -12.56 6.33
C ALA A 164 -0.18 -13.52 5.70
N THR A 165 0.56 -13.05 4.69
CA THR A 165 1.62 -13.84 4.02
C THR A 165 2.70 -14.24 5.02
N THR A 166 3.18 -13.29 5.82
CA THR A 166 4.19 -13.55 6.84
C THR A 166 3.70 -14.57 7.86
N LYS A 167 2.48 -14.36 8.39
CA LYS A 167 1.88 -15.26 9.39
C LYS A 167 1.68 -16.67 8.84
N ALA A 168 1.33 -16.79 7.56
CA ALA A 168 1.11 -18.08 6.92
C ALA A 168 2.40 -18.85 6.64
N LEU A 169 3.43 -18.18 6.10
CA LEU A 169 4.56 -18.88 5.48
C LEU A 169 5.86 -18.80 6.28
N MET A 170 6.09 -17.72 7.05
CA MET A 170 7.35 -17.55 7.76
C MET A 170 7.57 -18.61 8.86
N PRO A 171 6.57 -18.99 9.67
CA PRO A 171 6.75 -20.08 10.64
C PRO A 171 7.10 -21.41 10.00
N ALA A 172 6.44 -21.76 8.89
CA ALA A 172 6.72 -22.99 8.15
C ALA A 172 8.15 -22.99 7.56
N ALA A 173 8.58 -21.87 6.97
CA ALA A 173 9.94 -21.71 6.46
C ALA A 173 11.01 -21.93 7.54
N LEU A 174 10.80 -21.35 8.74
CA LEU A 174 11.72 -21.52 9.87
C LEU A 174 11.77 -22.97 10.37
N LEU A 175 10.63 -23.67 10.42
CA LEU A 175 10.58 -25.09 10.78
C LEU A 175 11.31 -25.99 9.78
N LEU A 176 11.36 -25.59 8.51
CA LEU A 176 12.09 -26.28 7.43
C LEU A 176 13.60 -25.98 7.43
N GLY A 177 14.11 -25.26 8.44
CA GLY A 177 15.54 -24.98 8.59
C GLY A 177 16.04 -23.76 7.83
N VAL A 178 15.14 -22.88 7.35
CA VAL A 178 15.57 -21.59 6.80
C VAL A 178 16.25 -20.76 7.88
N SER A 179 17.45 -20.25 7.59
CA SER A 179 18.20 -19.45 8.56
C SER A 179 17.46 -18.16 8.93
N PRO A 180 17.60 -17.65 10.18
CA PRO A 180 17.04 -16.36 10.57
C PRO A 180 17.49 -15.21 9.64
N LEU A 181 18.74 -15.25 9.17
CA LEU A 181 19.26 -14.30 8.17
C LEU A 181 18.43 -14.36 6.88
N THR A 182 18.21 -15.54 6.32
CA THR A 182 17.41 -15.74 5.10
C THR A 182 15.98 -15.28 5.29
N ALA A 183 15.37 -15.55 6.45
CA ALA A 183 14.02 -15.10 6.78
C ALA A 183 13.91 -13.57 6.83
N ILE A 184 14.86 -12.90 7.50
CA ILE A 184 14.91 -11.44 7.60
C ILE A 184 15.18 -10.81 6.23
N ALA A 185 16.19 -11.29 5.50
CA ALA A 185 16.55 -10.77 4.19
C ALA A 185 15.42 -10.94 3.17
N SER A 186 14.71 -12.07 3.20
CA SER A 186 13.60 -12.36 2.29
C SER A 186 12.30 -11.64 2.66
N PHE A 187 12.19 -11.10 3.89
CA PHE A 187 10.95 -10.51 4.39
C PHE A 187 10.43 -9.39 3.49
N ALA A 188 11.30 -8.58 2.89
CA ALA A 188 10.88 -7.50 1.98
C ALA A 188 9.99 -7.97 0.83
N ALA A 189 10.12 -9.23 0.41
CA ALA A 189 9.32 -9.83 -0.66
C ALA A 189 7.82 -9.90 -0.35
N VAL A 190 7.41 -9.87 0.92
CA VAL A 190 5.97 -9.84 1.26
C VAL A 190 5.28 -8.55 0.80
N SER A 191 6.06 -7.55 0.37
CA SER A 191 5.58 -6.25 -0.12
C SER A 191 5.12 -6.27 -1.59
N ALA A 192 5.09 -7.43 -2.24
CA ALA A 192 4.72 -7.61 -3.65
C ALA A 192 3.20 -7.44 -3.91
N LEU A 193 2.56 -6.49 -3.21
CA LEU A 193 1.15 -6.16 -3.30
C LEU A 193 0.79 -5.37 -4.57
N PHE A 194 1.80 -4.81 -5.24
CA PHE A 194 1.62 -4.01 -6.45
C PHE A 194 1.51 -4.85 -7.72
N VAL A 195 1.83 -6.15 -7.68
CA VAL A 195 1.97 -7.00 -8.88
C VAL A 195 0.62 -7.18 -9.59
N LEU A 196 -0.44 -7.33 -8.81
CA LEU A 196 -1.80 -7.22 -9.31
C LEU A 196 -2.28 -5.79 -9.05
N PRO A 197 -2.82 -5.08 -10.04
CA PRO A 197 -3.24 -3.69 -9.91
C PRO A 197 -4.60 -3.58 -9.19
N THR A 198 -4.77 -4.33 -8.11
CA THR A 198 -5.98 -4.34 -7.30
C THR A 198 -5.78 -3.52 -6.02
N TYR A 199 -4.52 -3.32 -5.58
CA TYR A 199 -4.18 -2.70 -4.30
C TYR A 199 -4.71 -1.26 -4.18
N PRO A 200 -5.44 -0.90 -3.08
CA PRO A 200 -6.14 0.38 -3.00
C PRO A 200 -5.23 1.59 -3.22
N THR A 201 -4.01 1.54 -2.67
CA THR A 201 -3.05 2.66 -2.80
C THR A 201 -2.49 2.79 -4.21
N LEU A 202 -2.37 1.68 -4.95
CA LEU A 202 -1.95 1.68 -6.35
C LEU A 202 -3.05 2.30 -7.21
N LEU A 203 -4.29 1.88 -7.00
CA LEU A 203 -5.45 2.43 -7.73
C LEU A 203 -5.65 3.91 -7.41
N ALA A 204 -5.55 4.31 -6.15
CA ALA A 204 -5.59 5.71 -5.76
C ALA A 204 -4.48 6.52 -6.44
N ALA A 205 -3.27 5.98 -6.57
CA ALA A 205 -2.17 6.66 -7.26
C ALA A 205 -2.43 6.84 -8.77
N VAL A 206 -3.03 5.84 -9.44
CA VAL A 206 -3.47 5.95 -10.84
C VAL A 206 -4.55 7.01 -11.00
N GLU A 207 -5.55 7.00 -10.12
CA GLU A 207 -6.70 7.92 -10.17
C GLU A 207 -6.35 9.35 -9.76
N MET A 208 -5.27 9.56 -9.00
CA MET A 208 -4.78 10.89 -8.62
C MET A 208 -3.85 11.50 -9.67
N ASP A 209 -3.35 10.71 -10.63
CA ASP A 209 -2.48 11.19 -11.69
C ASP A 209 -3.28 11.81 -12.84
N ASP A 210 -3.29 13.14 -12.88
CA ASP A 210 -3.93 13.92 -13.94
C ASP A 210 -3.16 13.82 -15.27
N THR A 211 -1.84 13.58 -15.24
CA THR A 211 -1.01 13.43 -16.44
C THR A 211 -1.34 12.17 -17.25
N GLY A 212 -1.86 11.14 -16.58
CA GLY A 212 -2.13 9.83 -17.19
C GLY A 212 -0.87 9.01 -17.48
N SER A 213 0.30 9.45 -17.02
CA SER A 213 1.57 8.71 -17.17
C SER A 213 1.61 7.47 -16.25
N THR A 214 0.92 7.54 -15.11
CA THR A 214 0.69 6.46 -14.15
C THR A 214 -0.64 5.79 -14.47
N ARG A 215 -0.62 4.71 -15.23
CA ARG A 215 -1.83 4.02 -15.70
C ARG A 215 -1.69 2.50 -15.67
N ILE A 216 -2.85 1.85 -15.67
CA ILE A 216 -2.98 0.43 -16.01
C ILE A 216 -3.19 0.35 -17.53
N GLY A 217 -2.31 -0.37 -18.20
CA GLY A 217 -2.34 -0.60 -19.64
C GLY A 217 -3.30 -1.72 -20.03
N LYS A 218 -3.13 -2.25 -21.25
CA LYS A 218 -4.03 -3.26 -21.82
C LYS A 218 -4.06 -4.60 -21.05
N TYR A 219 -2.99 -4.93 -20.32
CA TYR A 219 -2.85 -6.21 -19.62
C TYR A 219 -2.76 -5.99 -18.11
N VAL A 220 -3.19 -6.97 -17.33
CA VAL A 220 -3.19 -6.92 -15.85
C VAL A 220 -1.82 -6.57 -15.28
N PHE A 221 -0.74 -7.14 -15.83
CA PHE A 221 0.64 -6.88 -15.40
C PHE A 221 1.29 -5.68 -16.10
N ASN A 222 0.59 -5.02 -17.02
CA ASN A 222 1.12 -3.86 -17.74
C ASN A 222 0.71 -2.58 -17.00
N HIS A 223 1.42 -2.22 -15.93
CA HIS A 223 1.18 -0.97 -15.19
C HIS A 223 2.49 -0.35 -14.69
N ALA A 224 2.44 0.96 -14.42
CA ALA A 224 3.61 1.78 -14.08
C ALA A 224 4.41 1.29 -12.85
N PHE A 225 3.76 0.55 -11.95
CA PHE A 225 4.36 0.09 -10.68
C PHE A 225 5.13 -1.22 -10.78
N LEU A 226 4.91 -2.06 -11.80
CA LEU A 226 5.44 -3.42 -11.82
C LEU A 226 6.97 -3.42 -11.84
N ILE A 227 7.58 -2.75 -12.82
CA ILE A 227 9.03 -2.73 -13.00
C ILE A 227 9.73 -2.05 -11.80
N PRO A 228 9.34 -0.82 -11.39
CA PRO A 228 9.95 -0.19 -10.22
C PRO A 228 9.79 -1.02 -8.95
N GLY A 229 8.61 -1.60 -8.73
CA GLY A 229 8.33 -2.41 -7.55
C GLY A 229 9.16 -3.70 -7.49
N VAL A 230 9.27 -4.43 -8.60
CA VAL A 230 10.10 -5.65 -8.68
C VAL A 230 11.56 -5.32 -8.42
N ILE A 231 12.07 -4.24 -9.02
CA ILE A 231 13.45 -3.80 -8.79
C ILE A 231 13.65 -3.42 -7.32
N ALA A 232 12.73 -2.66 -6.73
CA ALA A 232 12.82 -2.24 -5.33
C ALA A 232 12.86 -3.45 -4.40
N ILE A 233 11.95 -4.43 -4.56
CA ILE A 233 11.96 -5.64 -3.75
C ILE A 233 13.26 -6.42 -3.95
N THR A 234 13.70 -6.60 -5.19
CA THR A 234 14.92 -7.35 -5.50
C THR A 234 16.13 -6.73 -4.81
N LEU A 235 16.27 -5.40 -4.90
CA LEU A 235 17.33 -4.66 -4.23
C LEU A 235 17.22 -4.77 -2.70
N CYS A 236 16.02 -4.63 -2.12
CA CYS A 236 15.83 -4.78 -0.69
C CYS A 236 16.23 -6.18 -0.18
N VAL A 237 15.90 -7.24 -0.93
CA VAL A 237 16.29 -8.61 -0.58
C VAL A 237 17.80 -8.80 -0.68
N ILE A 238 18.42 -8.35 -1.78
CA ILE A 238 19.89 -8.42 -1.96
C ILE A 238 20.61 -7.66 -0.86
N LEU A 239 20.20 -6.42 -0.58
CA LEU A 239 20.77 -5.60 0.49
C LEU A 239 20.52 -6.25 1.85
N GLY A 240 19.36 -6.87 2.06
CA GLY A 240 19.06 -7.65 3.27
C GLY A 240 20.05 -8.79 3.50
N PHE A 241 20.44 -9.52 2.45
CA PHE A 241 21.47 -10.56 2.54
C PHE A 241 22.87 -9.98 2.79
N ILE A 242 23.23 -8.88 2.11
CA ILE A 242 24.54 -8.24 2.27
C ILE A 242 24.70 -7.70 3.69
N PHE A 243 23.79 -6.83 4.13
CA PHE A 243 23.87 -6.22 5.46
C PHE A 243 23.66 -7.25 6.57
N GLY A 244 22.69 -8.15 6.40
CA GLY A 244 22.46 -9.21 7.37
C GLY A 244 23.68 -10.12 7.54
N GLY A 245 24.37 -10.49 6.45
CA GLY A 245 25.59 -11.29 6.54
C GLY A 245 26.82 -10.57 7.10
N ILE A 246 26.77 -9.23 7.21
CA ILE A 246 27.80 -8.43 7.89
C ILE A 246 27.47 -8.29 9.39
N MET A 247 26.19 -8.20 9.73
CA MET A 247 25.72 -7.85 11.09
C MET A 247 25.38 -9.06 11.99
N LEU A 248 25.03 -10.21 11.40
CA LEU A 248 24.58 -11.43 12.09
C LEU A 248 25.57 -12.58 11.86
#